data_AF-A0A849NGR4-F1
#
_entry.id   AF-A0A849NGR4-F1
#
_cell.length_a   1.000
_cell.length_b   1.000
_cell.length_c   1.000
_cell.angle_alpha   90.00
_cell.angle_beta   90.00
_cell.angle_gamma   90.00
#
_symmetry.space_group_name_H-M   'P 1'
#
loop_
_entity.id
_entity.type
_entity.pdbx_description
1 polymer ?
#
loop_
_entity_poly.entity_id
_entity_poly.type
_entity_poly.pdbx_seq_one_letter_code
_entity_poly.pdbx_strand_id
1 'polypeptide(L)'
;MKKVEPYPIASALFFIAQIFYIVCISVKLVLNNLGIEGFWHMHKVWEMILPGFSSHSLLDFILGLLEVGLGAYAIGYLVVLTYNFLNKKSVTNNQPSPKPFVLRFKVLFLTIFTYSVLLFTICFVYDLIVPKNLSMSFIWSWVLPGFQNLSLSNYLVGIFDLLIYSLYSASIITWVLNYFQKVQFVNVK
;
A
#
# COMPACT_ATOMS: atom_id res chain seq x y z
N MET A 1 10.55 9.66 25.88
CA MET A 1 9.38 9.97 25.02
C MET A 1 8.11 9.50 25.71
N LYS A 2 6.99 10.22 25.54
CA LYS A 2 5.66 9.65 25.80
C LYS A 2 5.51 8.42 24.87
N LYS A 3 5.11 7.27 25.41
CA LYS A 3 4.91 6.05 24.59
C LYS A 3 3.98 6.40 23.43
N VAL A 4 4.32 5.93 22.23
CA VAL A 4 3.43 6.11 21.09
C VAL A 4 2.19 5.26 21.36
N GLU A 5 1.03 5.89 21.37
CA GLU A 5 -0.24 5.20 21.55
C GLU A 5 -0.56 4.42 20.26
N PRO A 6 -0.90 3.12 20.35
CA PRO A 6 -1.13 2.31 19.16
C PRO A 6 -2.42 2.67 18.43
N TYR A 7 -3.43 3.17 19.15
CA TYR A 7 -4.76 3.41 18.63
C TYR A 7 -4.81 4.36 17.42
N PRO A 8 -4.21 5.58 17.44
CA PRO A 8 -4.27 6.47 16.28
C PRO A 8 -3.63 5.89 15.01
N ILE A 9 -2.54 5.14 15.16
CA ILE A 9 -1.82 4.51 14.04
C ILE A 9 -2.62 3.33 13.48
N ALA A 10 -3.14 2.47 14.36
CA ALA A 10 -3.97 1.35 13.97
C ALA A 10 -5.25 1.79 13.26
N SER A 11 -5.93 2.84 13.75
CA SER A 11 -7.09 3.41 13.08
C SER A 11 -6.74 3.98 11.71
N ALA A 12 -5.66 4.74 11.58
CA ALA A 12 -5.24 5.27 10.28
C ALA A 12 -4.97 4.15 9.26
N LEU A 13 -4.25 3.10 9.67
CA LEU A 13 -3.97 1.94 8.82
C LEU A 13 -5.25 1.19 8.43
N PHE A 14 -6.19 1.02 9.36
CA PHE A 14 -7.50 0.41 9.10
C PHE A 14 -8.27 1.15 7.99
N PHE A 15 -8.35 2.48 8.04
CA PHE A 15 -9.05 3.26 7.02
C PHE A 15 -8.30 3.27 5.68
N ILE A 16 -6.97 3.41 5.72
CA ILE A 16 -6.13 3.35 4.52
C ILE A 16 -6.37 2.03 3.80
N ALA A 17 -6.25 0.89 4.50
CA ALA A 17 -6.37 -0.44 3.91
C ALA A 17 -7.79 -0.71 3.37
N GLN A 18 -8.84 -0.29 4.07
CA GLN A 18 -10.21 -0.42 3.56
C GLN A 18 -10.45 0.42 2.31
N ILE A 19 -10.00 1.66 2.27
CA ILE A 19 -10.17 2.50 1.08
C ILE A 19 -9.41 1.87 -0.09
N PHE A 20 -8.20 1.37 0.16
CA PHE A 20 -7.44 0.63 -0.85
C PHE A 20 -8.19 -0.59 -1.37
N TYR A 21 -8.81 -1.38 -0.49
CA TYR A 21 -9.57 -2.55 -0.89
C TYR A 21 -10.83 -2.16 -1.67
N ILE A 22 -11.61 -1.21 -1.18
CA ILE A 22 -12.86 -0.75 -1.83
C ILE A 22 -12.55 -0.25 -3.23
N VAL A 23 -11.63 0.70 -3.39
CA VAL A 23 -11.32 1.27 -4.71
C VAL A 23 -10.77 0.18 -5.63
N CYS A 24 -9.93 -0.72 -5.11
CA CYS A 24 -9.39 -1.83 -5.90
C CYS A 24 -10.49 -2.74 -6.46
N ILE A 25 -11.45 -3.16 -5.65
CA ILE A 25 -12.54 -4.05 -6.12
C ILE A 25 -13.55 -3.27 -6.97
N SER A 26 -13.90 -2.04 -6.61
CA SER A 26 -14.82 -1.20 -7.39
C SER A 26 -14.29 -0.94 -8.81
N VAL A 27 -13.00 -0.62 -8.96
CA VAL A 27 -12.39 -0.43 -10.29
C VAL A 27 -12.44 -1.71 -11.12
N LYS A 28 -12.16 -2.88 -10.53
CA LYS A 28 -12.32 -4.18 -11.22
C LYS A 28 -13.74 -4.37 -11.76
N LEU A 29 -14.74 -4.13 -10.92
CA LEU A 29 -16.16 -4.31 -11.28
C LEU A 29 -16.56 -3.35 -12.41
N VAL A 30 -16.14 -2.08 -12.34
CA VAL A 30 -16.42 -1.08 -13.38
C VAL A 30 -15.75 -1.45 -14.70
N LEU A 31 -14.48 -1.86 -14.69
CA LEU A 31 -13.76 -2.24 -15.91
C LEU A 31 -14.36 -3.49 -16.57
N ASN A 32 -14.74 -4.49 -15.78
CA ASN A 32 -15.42 -5.68 -16.28
C ASN A 32 -16.76 -5.34 -16.94
N ASN A 33 -17.54 -4.42 -16.35
CA ASN A 33 -18.80 -3.95 -16.94
C ASN A 33 -18.60 -3.18 -18.26
N LEU A 34 -17.41 -2.60 -18.47
CA LEU A 34 -17.03 -1.93 -19.72
C LEU A 34 -16.39 -2.89 -20.75
N GLY A 35 -16.28 -4.19 -20.44
CA GLY A 35 -15.65 -5.19 -21.30
C GLY A 35 -14.11 -5.06 -21.38
N ILE A 36 -13.50 -4.30 -20.46
CA ILE A 36 -12.04 -4.13 -20.41
C ILE A 36 -11.46 -5.18 -19.46
N GLU A 37 -11.10 -6.33 -20.03
CA GLU A 37 -10.42 -7.39 -19.29
C GLU A 37 -8.90 -7.15 -19.24
N GLY A 38 -8.25 -7.53 -18.15
CA GLY A 38 -6.79 -7.58 -18.07
C GLY A 38 -6.08 -6.31 -17.59
N PHE A 39 -6.77 -5.17 -17.49
CA PHE A 39 -6.13 -3.90 -17.11
C PHE A 39 -5.86 -3.75 -15.60
N TRP A 40 -6.71 -4.32 -14.75
CA TRP A 40 -6.65 -4.13 -13.28
C TRP A 40 -6.64 -5.45 -12.53
N HIS A 41 -5.45 -5.90 -12.10
CA HIS A 41 -5.26 -7.18 -11.42
C HIS A 41 -4.89 -7.07 -9.94
N MET A 42 -4.99 -5.87 -9.35
CA MET A 42 -4.63 -5.67 -7.95
C MET A 42 -5.51 -6.47 -6.97
N HIS A 43 -6.68 -6.96 -7.42
CA HIS A 43 -7.49 -7.93 -6.68
C HIS A 43 -6.80 -9.28 -6.45
N LYS A 44 -5.90 -9.72 -7.33
CA LYS A 44 -5.12 -10.96 -7.16
C LYS A 44 -4.16 -10.88 -5.97
N VAL A 45 -3.62 -9.68 -5.71
CA VAL A 45 -2.80 -9.42 -4.51
C VAL A 45 -3.64 -9.64 -3.26
N TRP A 46 -4.90 -9.22 -3.28
CA TRP A 46 -5.83 -9.46 -2.17
C TRP A 46 -6.23 -10.95 -2.05
N GLU A 47 -6.51 -11.65 -3.15
CA GLU A 47 -6.78 -13.10 -3.14
C GLU A 47 -5.62 -13.92 -2.54
N MET A 48 -4.38 -13.45 -2.68
CA MET A 48 -3.22 -14.11 -2.07
C MET A 48 -3.11 -13.87 -0.56
N ILE A 49 -3.39 -12.64 -0.13
CA ILE A 49 -3.23 -12.22 1.28
C ILE A 49 -4.42 -12.69 2.13
N LEU A 50 -5.61 -12.76 1.53
CA LEU A 50 -6.88 -12.99 2.21
C LEU A 50 -7.34 -14.44 2.00
N PRO A 51 -7.24 -15.30 3.03
CA PRO A 51 -7.51 -16.73 2.89
C PRO A 51 -8.97 -17.06 2.53
N GLY A 52 -9.91 -16.18 2.83
CA GLY A 52 -11.34 -16.37 2.53
C GLY A 52 -11.84 -15.63 1.28
N PHE A 53 -10.98 -14.90 0.56
CA PHE A 53 -11.43 -14.03 -0.53
C PHE A 53 -11.32 -14.72 -1.90
N SER A 54 -12.46 -14.95 -2.55
CA SER A 54 -12.51 -15.49 -3.93
C SER A 54 -13.03 -14.49 -4.99
N SER A 55 -13.33 -13.24 -4.59
CA SER A 55 -13.79 -12.13 -5.45
C SER A 55 -15.09 -12.32 -6.26
N HIS A 56 -15.80 -13.44 -6.08
CA HIS A 56 -16.94 -13.80 -6.94
C HIS A 56 -18.32 -13.38 -6.38
N SER A 57 -18.44 -13.18 -5.06
CA SER A 57 -19.72 -12.88 -4.41
C SER A 57 -19.69 -11.61 -3.54
N LEU A 58 -20.88 -11.07 -3.24
CA LEU A 58 -21.04 -9.98 -2.26
C LEU A 58 -20.53 -10.38 -0.86
N LEU A 59 -20.68 -11.65 -0.51
CA LEU A 59 -20.16 -12.21 0.74
C LEU A 59 -18.63 -12.16 0.78
N ASP A 60 -17.95 -12.54 -0.31
CA ASP A 60 -16.49 -12.40 -0.42
C ASP A 60 -16.06 -10.93 -0.28
N PHE A 61 -16.82 -10.02 -0.88
CA PHE A 61 -16.53 -8.59 -0.77
C PHE A 61 -16.56 -8.10 0.70
N ILE A 62 -17.61 -8.45 1.43
CA ILE A 62 -17.79 -8.06 2.85
C ILE A 62 -16.75 -8.75 3.73
N LEU A 63 -16.51 -10.04 3.51
CA LEU A 63 -15.52 -10.81 4.26
C LEU A 63 -14.12 -10.24 4.04
N GLY A 64 -13.75 -9.90 2.80
CA GLY A 64 -12.50 -9.23 2.50
C GLY A 64 -12.38 -7.86 3.18
N LEU A 65 -13.45 -7.06 3.25
CA LEU A 65 -13.43 -5.80 4.01
C LEU A 65 -13.09 -6.01 5.49
N LEU A 66 -13.70 -7.02 6.11
CA LEU A 66 -13.44 -7.36 7.51
C LEU A 66 -12.00 -7.85 7.71
N GLU A 67 -11.53 -8.78 6.88
CA GLU A 67 -10.18 -9.34 7.00
C GLU A 67 -9.10 -8.28 6.78
N VAL A 68 -9.25 -7.44 5.75
CA VAL A 68 -8.31 -6.33 5.47
C VAL A 68 -8.30 -5.32 6.60
N GLY A 69 -9.48 -4.94 7.10
CA GLY A 69 -9.60 -4.03 8.22
C GLY A 69 -8.92 -4.57 9.48
N LEU A 70 -9.32 -5.76 9.92
CA LEU A 70 -8.78 -6.39 11.12
C LEU A 70 -7.27 -6.64 11.01
N GLY A 71 -6.80 -7.10 9.85
CA GLY A 71 -5.38 -7.31 9.58
C GLY A 71 -4.58 -6.02 9.68
N ALA A 72 -5.02 -4.95 9.01
CA ALA A 72 -4.34 -3.65 9.06
C ALA A 72 -4.34 -3.04 10.47
N TYR A 73 -5.44 -3.18 11.21
CA TYR A 73 -5.54 -2.72 12.59
C TYR A 73 -4.58 -3.48 13.51
N ALA A 74 -4.52 -4.80 13.39
CA ALA A 74 -3.61 -5.65 14.15
C ALA A 74 -2.14 -5.33 13.84
N ILE A 75 -1.79 -5.14 12.56
CA ILE A 75 -0.45 -4.72 12.14
C ILE A 75 -0.08 -3.38 12.80
N GLY A 76 -1.00 -2.41 12.83
CA GLY A 76 -0.76 -1.13 13.50
C GLY A 76 -0.40 -1.30 14.98
N TYR A 77 -1.09 -2.18 15.69
CA TYR A 77 -0.74 -2.50 17.09
C TYR A 77 0.64 -3.16 17.20
N LEU A 78 0.91 -4.18 16.39
CA LEU A 78 2.18 -4.90 16.42
C LEU A 78 3.37 -3.97 16.12
N VAL A 79 3.27 -3.12 15.11
CA VAL A 79 4.32 -2.17 14.74
C VAL A 79 4.61 -1.19 15.87
N VAL A 80 3.56 -0.63 16.50
CA VAL A 80 3.74 0.33 17.60
C VAL A 80 4.31 -0.34 18.85
N LEU A 81 3.88 -1.56 19.16
CA LEU A 81 4.45 -2.34 20.26
C LEU A 81 5.93 -2.62 20.03
N THR A 82 6.31 -3.08 18.83
CA THR A 82 7.70 -3.33 18.45
C THR A 82 8.53 -2.04 18.50
N TYR A 83 8.02 -0.93 17.96
CA TYR A 83 8.69 0.37 18.01
C TYR A 83 8.94 0.82 19.46
N ASN A 84 7.91 0.77 20.31
CA ASN A 84 8.02 1.14 21.71
C ASN A 84 8.99 0.22 22.48
N PHE A 85 9.04 -1.06 22.13
CA PHE A 85 10.00 -2.01 22.71
C PHE A 85 11.44 -1.68 22.31
N LEU A 86 11.70 -1.46 21.03
CA LEU A 86 13.04 -1.15 20.50
C LEU A 86 13.56 0.20 21.01
N ASN A 87 12.69 1.20 21.08
CA ASN A 87 13.06 2.55 21.49
C ASN A 87 13.16 2.75 23.01
N LYS A 88 12.98 1.68 23.81
CA LYS A 88 13.07 1.71 25.28
C LYS A 88 14.49 2.06 25.79
N LYS A 89 15.54 1.95 24.94
CA LYS A 89 16.95 2.07 25.36
C LYS A 89 17.68 3.36 24.96
N SER A 90 17.12 4.25 24.14
CA SER A 90 17.80 5.48 23.70
C SER A 90 17.19 6.70 24.38
N VAL A 91 17.89 7.29 25.34
CA VAL A 91 17.46 8.54 26.00
C VAL A 91 18.59 9.55 25.99
N THR A 92 18.40 10.62 25.22
CA THR A 92 18.90 11.94 25.59
C THR A 92 17.72 12.91 25.40
N ASN A 93 17.32 13.53 26.51
CA ASN A 93 16.16 14.41 26.60
C ASN A 93 16.41 15.67 25.78
N ASN A 94 15.70 15.80 24.67
CA ASN A 94 15.29 17.06 24.05
C ASN A 94 14.12 16.72 23.11
N GLN A 95 12.88 16.71 23.63
CA GLN A 95 11.70 16.50 22.78
C GLN A 95 11.17 17.87 22.30
N PRO A 96 11.33 18.22 21.01
CA PRO A 96 10.56 19.30 20.43
C PRO A 96 9.07 18.93 20.45
N SER A 97 8.23 19.91 20.76
CA SER A 97 6.77 19.81 20.63
C SER A 97 6.40 19.28 19.23
N PRO A 98 5.46 18.32 19.11
CA PRO A 98 5.06 17.79 17.82
C PRO A 98 4.47 18.92 16.97
N LYS A 99 5.22 19.36 15.95
CA LYS A 99 4.71 20.32 14.97
C LYS A 99 3.75 19.60 14.03
N PRO A 100 2.62 20.22 13.65
CA PRO A 100 1.76 19.68 12.61
C PRO A 100 2.58 19.50 11.33
N PHE A 101 2.71 18.27 10.85
CA PHE A 101 3.34 17.96 9.58
C PHE A 101 2.25 17.63 8.55
N VAL A 102 1.97 18.53 7.61
CA VAL A 102 1.00 18.21 6.54
C VAL A 102 1.71 17.34 5.51
N LEU A 103 1.18 16.14 5.28
CA LEU A 103 1.72 15.26 4.25
C LEU A 103 1.37 15.83 2.88
N ARG A 104 2.40 16.10 2.08
CA ARG A 104 2.25 16.65 0.73
C ARG A 104 2.16 15.51 -0.27
N PHE A 105 1.05 15.44 -1.01
CA PHE A 105 0.83 14.44 -2.05
C PHE A 105 2.04 14.29 -2.99
N LYS A 106 2.57 15.40 -3.50
CA LYS A 106 3.71 15.40 -4.43
C LYS A 106 4.95 14.69 -3.86
N VAL A 107 5.23 14.89 -2.57
CA VAL A 107 6.38 14.27 -1.91
C VAL A 107 6.15 12.77 -1.79
N LEU A 108 4.97 12.37 -1.29
CA LEU A 108 4.65 10.96 -1.10
C LEU A 108 4.60 10.20 -2.43
N PHE A 109 3.95 10.78 -3.45
CA PHE A 109 3.90 10.23 -4.80
C PHE A 109 5.30 10.00 -5.36
N LEU A 110 6.16 11.03 -5.32
CA LEU A 110 7.51 10.92 -5.86
C LEU A 110 8.32 9.86 -5.11
N THR A 111 8.21 9.80 -3.78
CA THR A 111 8.89 8.77 -2.97
C THR A 111 8.45 7.37 -3.36
N ILE A 112 7.14 7.10 -3.39
CA ILE A 112 6.62 5.76 -3.74
C ILE A 112 7.03 5.40 -5.17
N PHE A 113 6.84 6.32 -6.12
CA PHE A 113 7.14 6.07 -7.52
C PHE A 113 8.64 5.80 -7.75
N THR A 114 9.52 6.67 -7.23
CA THR A 114 10.97 6.50 -7.39
C THR A 114 11.47 5.22 -6.73
N TYR A 115 11.02 4.90 -5.52
CA TYR A 115 11.39 3.68 -4.84
C TYR A 115 10.95 2.43 -5.61
N SER A 116 9.69 2.39 -6.04
CA SER A 116 9.15 1.24 -6.79
C SER A 116 9.82 1.09 -8.16
N VAL A 117 10.08 2.18 -8.88
CA VAL A 117 10.80 2.14 -10.16
C VAL A 117 12.23 1.65 -9.96
N LEU A 118 12.95 2.14 -8.95
CA LEU A 118 14.31 1.67 -8.67
C LEU A 118 14.32 0.17 -8.33
N LEU A 119 13.43 -0.28 -7.44
CA LEU A 119 13.32 -1.68 -7.07
C LEU A 119 12.97 -2.55 -8.29
N PHE A 120 11.97 -2.15 -9.08
CA PHE A 120 11.58 -2.84 -10.30
C PHE A 120 12.72 -2.91 -11.32
N THR A 121 13.47 -1.81 -11.50
CA THR A 121 14.61 -1.76 -12.43
C THR A 121 15.71 -2.71 -11.99
N ILE A 122 16.04 -2.75 -10.70
CA ILE A 122 17.06 -3.65 -10.16
C ILE A 122 16.63 -5.12 -10.36
N CYS A 123 15.38 -5.46 -10.05
CA CYS A 123 14.84 -6.81 -10.27
C CYS A 123 14.83 -7.18 -11.76
N PHE A 124 14.41 -6.25 -12.64
CA PHE A 124 14.38 -6.48 -14.07
C PHE A 124 15.78 -6.74 -14.64
N VAL A 125 16.78 -5.94 -14.26
CA VAL A 125 18.18 -6.13 -14.68
C VAL A 125 18.75 -7.43 -14.13
N TYR A 126 18.43 -7.78 -12.88
CA TYR A 126 18.84 -9.05 -12.29
C TYR A 126 18.31 -10.25 -13.09
N ASP A 127 17.02 -10.22 -13.46
CA ASP A 127 16.38 -11.30 -14.23
C ASP A 127 16.91 -11.43 -15.67
N LEU A 128 17.58 -10.41 -16.22
CA LEU A 128 18.26 -10.51 -17.51
C LEU A 128 19.54 -11.36 -17.44
N ILE A 129 20.15 -11.47 -16.26
CA ILE A 129 21.45 -12.13 -16.06
C ILE A 129 21.26 -13.55 -15.51
N VAL A 130 20.19 -13.76 -14.73
CA VAL A 130 19.97 -14.97 -13.95
C VAL A 130 19.06 -15.96 -14.67
N PRO A 131 19.30 -17.29 -14.54
CA PRO A 131 18.44 -18.31 -15.13
C PRO A 131 17.00 -18.26 -14.58
N LYS A 132 16.03 -18.65 -15.42
CA LYS A 132 14.59 -18.51 -15.14
C LYS A 132 14.10 -19.10 -13.82
N ASN A 133 14.77 -20.14 -13.31
CA ASN A 133 14.45 -20.78 -12.04
C ASN A 133 14.71 -19.90 -10.81
N LEU A 134 15.53 -18.85 -10.94
CA LEU A 134 15.85 -17.88 -9.89
C LEU A 134 15.27 -16.49 -10.19
N SER A 135 14.36 -16.39 -11.18
CA SER A 135 13.77 -15.11 -11.60
C SER A 135 12.80 -14.56 -10.56
N MET A 136 12.85 -13.24 -10.36
CA MET A 136 11.93 -12.49 -9.50
C MET A 136 10.76 -11.86 -10.27
N SER A 137 10.77 -11.96 -11.60
CA SER A 137 9.76 -11.40 -12.51
C SER A 137 8.35 -11.89 -12.23
N PHE A 138 8.20 -13.08 -11.63
CA PHE A 138 6.90 -13.61 -11.23
C PHE A 138 6.20 -12.74 -10.19
N ILE A 139 6.92 -12.15 -9.24
CA ILE A 139 6.32 -11.24 -8.25
C ILE A 139 5.78 -10.00 -8.97
N TRP A 140 6.54 -9.49 -9.92
CA TRP A 140 6.16 -8.30 -10.69
C TRP A 140 5.02 -8.56 -11.67
N SER A 141 4.93 -9.73 -12.28
CA SER A 141 3.81 -10.05 -13.20
C SER A 141 2.47 -10.20 -12.48
N TRP A 142 2.51 -10.43 -11.16
CA TRP A 142 1.31 -10.46 -10.32
C TRP A 142 0.84 -9.06 -9.95
N VAL A 143 1.79 -8.19 -9.62
CA VAL A 143 1.51 -6.81 -9.21
C VAL A 143 1.20 -5.95 -10.43
N LEU A 144 2.00 -6.05 -11.48
CA LEU A 144 1.97 -5.24 -12.69
C LEU A 144 1.31 -6.04 -13.82
N PRO A 145 0.01 -5.83 -14.09
CA PRO A 145 -0.77 -6.63 -15.03
C PRO A 145 -0.19 -6.59 -16.46
N GLY A 146 0.38 -5.45 -16.87
CA GLY A 146 0.97 -5.30 -18.19
C GLY A 146 2.38 -5.89 -18.32
N PHE A 147 2.99 -6.35 -17.22
CA PHE A 147 4.33 -6.92 -17.22
C PHE A 147 4.29 -8.46 -17.31
N GLN A 148 4.59 -9.01 -18.49
CA GLN A 148 4.52 -10.47 -18.71
C GLN A 148 5.87 -11.10 -19.08
N ASN A 149 6.72 -10.38 -19.81
CA ASN A 149 8.00 -10.90 -20.31
C ASN A 149 9.13 -9.88 -20.12
N LEU A 150 10.37 -10.39 -20.12
CA LEU A 150 11.59 -9.58 -20.13
C LEU A 150 11.82 -8.95 -21.50
N SER A 151 11.15 -7.82 -21.75
CA SER A 151 11.32 -7.00 -22.95
C SER A 151 11.32 -5.52 -22.59
N LEU A 152 11.95 -4.69 -23.44
CA LEU A 152 11.96 -3.24 -23.23
C LEU A 152 10.54 -2.65 -23.24
N SER A 153 9.67 -3.17 -24.12
CA SER A 153 8.26 -2.75 -24.18
C SER A 153 7.54 -3.03 -22.87
N ASN A 154 7.69 -4.23 -22.31
CA ASN A 154 7.04 -4.61 -21.06
C ASN A 154 7.64 -3.88 -19.87
N TYR A 155 8.93 -3.54 -19.90
CA TYR A 155 9.55 -2.70 -18.90
C TYR A 155 8.90 -1.30 -18.85
N LEU A 156 8.64 -0.68 -20.00
CA LEU A 156 7.94 0.61 -20.08
C LEU A 156 6.49 0.51 -19.58
N VAL A 157 5.80 -0.57 -19.93
CA VAL A 157 4.45 -0.84 -19.42
C VAL A 157 4.47 -1.02 -17.90
N GLY A 158 5.46 -1.73 -17.35
CA GLY A 158 5.63 -1.88 -15.90
C GLY A 158 5.87 -0.54 -15.19
N ILE A 159 6.68 0.36 -15.77
CA ILE A 159 6.85 1.72 -15.24
C ILE A 159 5.52 2.51 -15.26
N PHE A 160 4.74 2.35 -16.33
CA PHE A 160 3.44 3.01 -16.43
C PHE A 160 2.45 2.51 -15.38
N ASP A 161 2.38 1.20 -15.16
CA ASP A 161 1.57 0.59 -14.09
C ASP A 161 2.01 1.12 -12.70
N LEU A 162 3.33 1.19 -12.46
CA LEU A 162 3.88 1.77 -11.24
C LEU A 162 3.50 3.24 -11.04
N LEU A 163 3.43 4.03 -12.11
CA LEU A 163 3.00 5.42 -12.07
C LEU A 163 1.55 5.51 -11.60
N ILE A 164 0.65 4.71 -12.18
CA ILE A 164 -0.77 4.66 -11.80
C ILE A 164 -0.91 4.24 -10.34
N TYR A 165 -0.23 3.17 -9.93
CA TYR A 165 -0.30 2.68 -8.56
C TYR A 165 0.30 3.64 -7.54
N SER A 166 1.33 4.38 -7.91
CA SER A 166 1.92 5.40 -7.04
C SER A 166 0.99 6.60 -6.86
N LEU A 167 0.33 7.05 -7.94
CA LEU A 167 -0.70 8.11 -7.88
C LEU A 167 -1.85 7.69 -6.96
N TYR A 168 -2.35 6.48 -7.20
CA TYR A 168 -3.42 5.87 -6.42
C TYR A 168 -3.06 5.79 -4.93
N SER A 169 -1.89 5.21 -4.62
CA SER A 169 -1.46 4.99 -3.24
C SER A 169 -1.19 6.30 -2.50
N ALA A 170 -0.49 7.23 -3.15
CA ALA A 170 -0.18 8.51 -2.56
C ALA A 170 -1.44 9.34 -2.28
N SER A 171 -2.46 9.23 -3.13
CA SER A 171 -3.74 9.94 -2.95
C SER A 171 -4.45 9.48 -1.68
N ILE A 172 -4.62 8.17 -1.52
CA ILE A 172 -5.31 7.58 -0.36
C ILE A 172 -4.56 7.91 0.93
N ILE A 173 -3.26 7.62 0.98
CA ILE A 173 -2.46 7.80 2.20
C ILE A 173 -2.43 9.28 2.60
N THR A 174 -2.21 10.19 1.64
CA THR A 174 -2.19 11.63 1.92
C THR A 174 -3.52 12.11 2.47
N TRP A 175 -4.63 11.72 1.84
CA TRP A 175 -5.95 12.16 2.25
C TRP A 175 -6.31 11.67 3.66
N VAL A 176 -6.14 10.37 3.92
CA VAL A 176 -6.49 9.77 5.22
C VAL A 176 -5.63 10.33 6.35
N LEU A 177 -4.31 10.40 6.17
CA LEU A 177 -3.41 10.88 7.23
C LEU A 177 -3.63 12.36 7.55
N ASN A 178 -3.81 13.20 6.53
CA ASN A 178 -4.12 14.61 6.74
C ASN A 178 -5.49 14.81 7.41
N TYR A 179 -6.48 13.96 7.12
CA TYR A 179 -7.78 13.96 7.78
C TYR A 179 -7.65 13.68 9.28
N PHE A 180 -7.01 12.57 9.67
CA PHE A 180 -6.82 12.22 11.08
C PHE A 180 -6.01 13.26 11.84
N GLN A 181 -4.99 13.81 11.19
CA GLN A 181 -4.19 14.87 11.79
C GLN A 181 -5.01 16.12 12.05
N LYS A 182 -5.85 16.56 11.10
CA LYS A 182 -6.73 17.72 11.31
C LYS A 182 -7.68 17.51 12.49
N VAL A 183 -8.26 16.31 12.63
CA VAL A 183 -9.15 15.96 13.75
C VAL A 183 -8.44 16.05 15.11
N GLN A 184 -7.20 15.57 15.21
CA GLN A 184 -6.42 15.67 16.45
C GLN A 184 -6.19 17.12 16.88
N PHE A 185 -5.96 18.04 15.95
CA PHE A 185 -5.72 19.45 16.29
C PHE A 185 -6.99 20.23 16.63
N VAL A 186 -8.16 19.83 16.10
CA VAL A 186 -9.44 20.43 16.50
C VAL A 186 -9.81 20.04 17.93
N ASN A 187 -9.53 18.81 18.35
CA ASN A 187 -9.86 18.32 19.69
C ASN A 187 -8.89 18.78 20.80
N VAL A 188 -7.84 19.53 20.47
CA VAL A 188 -6.81 20.01 21.42
C VAL A 188 -6.91 21.53 21.65
N LYS A 189 -7.80 22.24 20.92
CA LYS A 189 -8.14 23.65 21.16
C LYS A 189 -9.38 23.75 22.03
#